data_AF-A0A1F5E1Z5-F1
#
_entry.id   AF-A0A1F5E1Z5-F1
#
_cell.length_a   1.000
_cell.length_b   1.000
_cell.length_c   1.000
_cell.angle_alpha   90.00
_cell.angle_beta   90.00
_cell.angle_gamma   90.00
#
_symmetry.space_group_name_H-M   'P 1'
#
loop_
_entity.id
_entity.type
_entity.pdbx_description
1 polymer ?
#
loop_
_entity_poly.entity_id
_entity_poly.type
_entity_poly.pdbx_seq_one_letter_code
_entity_poly.pdbx_strand_id
1 'polypeptide(L)' 'MNISELESWKITAIILGIIAIVIFTVQRSSYMFLDPVFELCIFYIPTMMSVVVYFYLRKKLVVSTIPT' A
#
# COMPACT_ATOMS: atom_id res chain seq x y z
N MET A 1 0.41 14.63 15.23
CA MET A 1 0.07 13.41 14.44
C MET A 1 0.55 12.23 15.25
N ASN A 2 -0.36 11.31 15.59
CA ASN A 2 -0.15 10.34 16.66
C ASN A 2 0.64 9.13 16.13
N ILE A 3 1.56 8.58 16.92
CA ILE A 3 2.43 7.45 16.51
C ILE A 3 1.58 6.23 16.08
N SER A 4 0.39 6.08 16.68
CA SER A 4 -0.61 5.07 16.34
C SER A 4 -1.15 5.17 14.91
N GLU A 5 -1.23 6.37 14.32
CA GLU A 5 -1.68 6.54 12.94
C GLU A 5 -0.62 5.99 11.97
N LEU A 6 0.66 6.28 12.22
CA LEU A 6 1.75 5.78 11.37
C LEU A 6 1.83 4.25 11.39
N GLU A 7 1.65 3.63 12.56
CA GLU A 7 1.58 2.17 12.66
C GLU A 7 0.37 1.59 11.92
N SER A 8 -0.78 2.25 12.00
CA SER A 8 -1.98 1.84 11.27
C SER A 8 -1.73 1.85 9.75
N TRP A 9 -1.13 2.92 9.22
CA TRP A 9 -0.77 3.02 7.80
C TRP A 9 0.30 1.99 7.38
N LYS A 10 1.25 1.66 8.25
CA LYS A 10 2.22 0.58 8.03
C LYS A 10 1.52 -0.78 7.90
N ILE A 11 0.58 -1.09 8.78
CA ILE A 11 -0.21 -2.33 8.75
C ILE A 11 -1.06 -2.38 7.47
N THR A 12 -1.74 -1.28 7.11
CA THR A 12 -2.51 -1.19 5.87
C THR A 12 -1.66 -1.47 4.63
N ALA A 13 -0.46 -0.89 4.54
CA ALA A 13 0.45 -1.14 3.43
C ALA A 13 0.90 -2.61 3.34
N ILE A 14 1.17 -3.24 4.48
CA ILE A 14 1.54 -4.67 4.55
C ILE A 14 0.37 -5.55 4.09
N ILE A 15 -0.84 -5.31 4.59
CA ILE A 15 -2.03 -6.07 4.21
C ILE A 15 -2.29 -5.96 2.71
N LEU A 16 -2.25 -4.75 2.15
CA LEU A 16 -2.44 -4.53 0.72
C LEU A 16 -1.34 -5.18 -0.12
N GLY A 17 -0.09 -5.14 0.34
CA GLY A 17 1.01 -5.84 -0.32
C GLY A 17 0.82 -7.36 -0.36
N ILE A 18 0.39 -7.96 0.76
CA ILE A 18 0.10 -9.41 0.82
C ILE A 18 -1.06 -9.76 -0.11
N ILE A 19 -2.13 -8.98 -0.13
CA ILE A 19 -3.27 -9.20 -1.03
C ILE A 19 -2.82 -9.15 -2.49
N ALA A 20 -2.01 -8.16 -2.86
CA ALA A 20 -1.46 -8.06 -4.22
C ALA A 20 -0.62 -9.29 -4.60
N ILE A 21 0.23 -9.79 -3.70
CA ILE A 21 1.06 -10.98 -3.95
C ILE A 21 0.19 -12.24 -4.11
N VAL A 22 -0.82 -12.41 -3.24
CA VAL A 22 -1.75 -13.55 -3.32
C VAL A 22 -2.49 -13.53 -4.65
N ILE A 23 -2.91 -12.36 -5.13
CA ILE A 23 -3.67 -12.26 -6.37
C ILE A 23 -2.80 -12.46 -7.58
N PHE A 24 -1.59 -11.89 -7.58
CA PHE A 24 -0.60 -12.14 -8.62
C PHE A 24 -0.28 -13.64 -8.74
N THR A 25 -0.10 -14.33 -7.62
CA THR A 25 0.18 -15.79 -7.61
C THR A 25 -1.03 -16.61 -8.05
N VAL A 26 -2.25 -16.25 -7.63
CA VAL A 26 -3.48 -16.91 -8.07
C VAL A 26 -3.73 -16.70 -9.57
N GLN A 27 -3.53 -15.49 -10.10
CA GLN A 27 -3.67 -15.21 -11.54
C GLN A 27 -2.61 -15.94 -12.37
N ARG A 28 -1.38 -16.04 -11.86
CA ARG A 28 -0.30 -16.79 -12.53
C ARG A 28 -0.59 -18.29 -12.58
N SER A 29 -1.25 -18.82 -11.55
CA SER A 29 -1.55 -20.25 -11.40
C SER A 29 -2.85 -20.68 -12.11
N SER A 30 -3.85 -19.81 -12.13
CA SER A 30 -5.14 -20.05 -12.78
C SER A 30 -5.21 -19.22 -14.04
N TYR A 31 -5.02 -19.84 -15.21
CA TYR A 31 -5.20 -19.27 -16.56
C TYR A 31 -6.04 -17.98 -16.57
N MET A 32 -5.36 -16.82 -16.52
CA MET A 32 -5.86 -15.45 -16.73
C MET A 32 -7.35 -15.24 -16.38
N PHE A 33 -7.72 -15.49 -15.12
CA PHE A 33 -9.12 -15.43 -14.69
C PHE A 33 -9.66 -14.00 -14.55
N LEU A 34 -8.78 -13.02 -14.36
CA LEU A 34 -9.11 -11.61 -14.22
C LEU A 34 -8.47 -10.80 -15.34
N ASP A 35 -9.21 -9.79 -15.81
CA ASP A 35 -8.71 -8.84 -16.79
C ASP A 35 -7.51 -8.08 -16.18
N PRO A 36 -6.37 -7.99 -16.89
CA PRO A 36 -5.18 -7.31 -16.38
C PRO A 36 -5.44 -5.84 -16.03
N VAL A 37 -6.42 -5.18 -16.66
CA VAL A 37 -6.83 -3.81 -16.29
C VAL A 37 -7.50 -3.80 -14.91
N PHE A 38 -8.28 -4.82 -14.59
CA PHE A 38 -8.94 -4.95 -13.29
C PHE A 38 -7.94 -5.19 -12.17
N GLU A 39 -6.92 -6.02 -12.42
CA GLU A 39 -5.84 -6.25 -11.46
C GLU A 39 -5.09 -4.95 -11.13
N LEU A 40 -4.79 -4.16 -12.16
CA LEU A 40 -4.07 -2.91 -12.03
C LEU A 40 -4.88 -1.91 -11.21
N CYS A 41 -6.17 -1.79 -11.49
CA CYS A 41 -7.06 -0.84 -10.80
C CYS A 41 -7.34 -1.21 -9.34
N ILE A 42 -7.56 -2.50 -9.04
CA ILE A 42 -8.02 -2.94 -7.71
C ILE A 42 -6.85 -3.24 -6.77
N PHE A 43 -5.68 -3.62 -7.28
CA PHE A 43 -4.55 -4.02 -6.43
C PHE A 43 -3.36 -3.07 -6.54
N TYR A 44 -2.92 -2.75 -7.76
CA TYR A 44 -1.72 -1.92 -7.93
C TYR A 44 -1.96 -0.45 -7.55
N ILE A 45 -3.07 0.16 -7.99
CA ILE A 45 -3.39 1.55 -7.63
C ILE A 45 -3.49 1.76 -6.10
N PRO A 46 -4.31 1.00 -5.34
CA PRO A 46 -4.40 1.20 -3.90
C PRO A 46 -3.09 0.88 -3.17
N THR A 47 -2.31 -0.10 -3.64
CA THR A 47 -0.97 -0.36 -3.08
C THR A 47 -0.04 0.82 -3.28
N MET A 48 0.02 1.39 -4.49
CA MET A 48 0.81 2.59 -4.78
C MET A 48 0.34 3.79 -3.96
N MET A 49 -0.98 3.98 -3.82
CA MET A 49 -1.55 5.07 -3.02
C MET A 49 -1.18 4.92 -1.53
N SER A 50 -1.26 3.71 -0.97
CA SER A 50 -0.86 3.46 0.42
C SER A 50 0.64 3.69 0.65
N VAL A 51 1.50 3.32 -0.31
CA VAL A 51 2.94 3.62 -0.25
C VAL A 51 3.19 5.13 -0.29
N VAL A 52 2.54 5.86 -1.19
CA VAL A 52 2.66 7.32 -1.29
C VAL A 52 2.20 7.99 0.01
N VAL A 53 1.07 7.57 0.56
CA VAL A 53 0.55 8.08 1.83
C VAL A 53 1.53 7.80 2.97
N TYR A 54 2.07 6.58 3.07
CA TYR A 54 3.09 6.24 4.07
C TYR A 54 4.32 7.15 3.97
N PHE A 55 4.86 7.36 2.76
CA PHE A 55 6.02 8.24 2.56
C PHE A 55 5.71 9.70 2.88
N TYR A 56 4.52 10.19 2.50
CA TYR A 56 4.08 11.55 2.81
C TYR A 56 3.97 11.78 4.32
N LEU A 57 3.33 10.84 5.03
CA LEU A 57 3.21 10.87 6.49
C LEU A 57 4.58 10.80 7.17
N ARG A 58 5.48 9.93 6.69
CA ARG A 58 6.85 9.83 7.20
C ARG A 58 7.61 11.15 7.06
N LYS A 59 7.55 11.79 5.88
CA LYS A 59 8.18 13.11 5.67
C LYS A 59 7.62 14.18 6.59
N LYS A 60 6.29 14.22 6.76
CA LYS A 60 5.62 15.20 7.64
C LYS A 60 6.00 15.02 9.11
N LEU A 61 6.16 13.78 9.57
CA LEU A 61 6.64 13.49 10.93
C LEU A 61 8.10 13.92 11.12
N VAL A 62 8.99 13.63 10.16
CA VAL A 62 10.40 14.07 10.23
C VAL A 62 10.49 15.60 10.29
N VAL A 63 9.71 16.31 9.48
CA VAL A 63 9.66 17.78 9.48
C VAL A 63 9.12 18.32 10.82
N SER A 64 8.09 17.70 11.39
CA SER A 64 7.53 18.10 12.69
C SER A 64 8.46 17.88 13.88
N THR A 65 9.51 17.08 13.73
CA THR A 65 10.45 16.76 14.83
C THR A 65 11.67 17.69 14.83
N ILE A 66 11.81 18.56 13.82
CA ILE A 66 12.86 19.57 13.74
C ILE A 66 12.23 20.88 14.27
N PRO A 67 12.51 21.29 15.52
CA PRO A 67 12.05 22.58 16.00
C PRO A 67 12.83 23.68 15.26
N THR A 68 12.13 24.50 14.49
CA THR A 68 12.62 25.81 14.04
C THR A 68 12.56 26.81 15.18
#